data_AF-A0A1H7ERK5-F1
#
_entry.id   AF-A0A1H7ERK5-F1
#
_cell.length_a   1.000
_cell.length_b   1.000
_cell.length_c   1.000
_cell.angle_alpha   90.00
_cell.angle_beta   90.00
_cell.angle_gamma   90.00
#
_symmetry.space_group_name_H-M   'P 1'
#
loop_
_entity.id
_entity.type
_entity.pdbx_description
1 polymer ?
#
loop_
_entity_poly.entity_id
_entity_poly.type
_entity_poly.pdbx_seq_one_letter_code
_entity_poly.pdbx_strand_id
1 'polypeptide(L)'
;MPAAELREIITLEPRRKVTFFQATGPRESAIVNELFEDAAGELQLRFYCYIGLRGKEPGGPEEQAEQAQFDSADKGYKSALLSTLKRTRELLAQGKL
;
A
#
# COMPACT_ATOMS: atom_id res chain seq x y z
N MET A 1 21.12 -10.28 6.52
CA MET A 1 20.20 -11.04 5.66
C MET A 1 20.29 -10.46 4.26
N PRO A 2 20.49 -11.25 3.19
CA PRO A 2 20.41 -10.71 1.83
C PRO A 2 19.02 -10.11 1.61
N ALA A 3 18.94 -9.02 0.84
CA ALA A 3 17.66 -8.44 0.45
C ALA A 3 16.84 -9.54 -0.24
N ALA A 4 15.67 -9.88 0.33
CA ALA A 4 14.80 -10.87 -0.27
C ALA A 4 14.40 -10.40 -1.68
N GLU A 5 14.43 -11.31 -2.66
CA GLU A 5 13.98 -11.01 -4.01
C GLU A 5 12.47 -10.71 -3.97
N LEU A 6 12.13 -9.42 -3.99
CA LEU A 6 10.77 -8.90 -3.97
C LEU A 6 10.25 -8.84 -5.40
N ARG A 7 9.13 -9.52 -5.66
CA ARG A 7 8.38 -9.39 -6.91
C ARG A 7 6.94 -9.07 -6.58
N GLU A 8 6.36 -8.14 -7.33
CA GLU A 8 4.98 -7.71 -7.17
C GLU A 8 4.22 -7.90 -8.46
N ILE A 9 2.95 -8.28 -8.35
CA ILE A 9 1.98 -8.24 -9.44
C ILE A 9 1.14 -6.99 -9.21
N ILE A 10 1.15 -6.08 -10.20
CA ILE A 10 0.39 -4.84 -10.14
C ILE A 10 -0.84 -4.98 -11.03
N THR A 11 -2.02 -4.95 -10.42
CA THR A 11 -3.31 -4.95 -11.13
C THR A 11 -3.85 -3.54 -11.19
N LEU A 12 -4.13 -3.06 -12.41
CA LEU A 12 -4.73 -1.76 -12.66
C LEU A 12 -6.17 -1.92 -13.11
N GLU A 13 -7.09 -1.36 -12.32
CA GLU A 13 -8.49 -1.23 -12.68
C GLU A 13 -8.75 0.22 -13.07
N PRO A 14 -9.02 0.51 -14.36
CA PRO A 14 -9.06 1.87 -14.88
C PRO A 14 -9.94 2.79 -14.05
N ARG A 15 -9.38 3.93 -13.63
CA ARG A 15 -10.05 4.99 -12.86
C ARG A 15 -10.69 4.54 -11.54
N ARG A 16 -10.36 3.34 -11.04
CA ARG A 16 -10.99 2.77 -9.86
C ARG A 16 -9.99 2.35 -8.81
N LYS A 17 -9.02 1.51 -9.17
CA LYS A 17 -8.22 0.83 -8.16
C LYS A 17 -6.87 0.39 -8.71
N VAL A 18 -5.86 0.43 -7.87
CA VAL A 18 -4.60 -0.30 -8.09
C VAL A 18 -4.36 -1.24 -6.92
N THR A 19 -3.91 -2.45 -7.24
CA THR A 19 -3.54 -3.46 -6.25
C THR A 19 -2.11 -3.91 -6.50
N PHE A 20 -1.28 -3.89 -5.45
CA PHE A 20 0.08 -4.42 -5.45
C PHE A 20 0.08 -5.69 -4.63
N PHE A 21 0.23 -6.83 -5.28
CA PHE A 21 0.27 -8.14 -4.62
C PHE A 21 1.71 -8.65 -4.57
N GLN A 22 2.20 -8.98 -3.37
CA GLN A 22 3.55 -9.50 -3.20
C GLN A 22 3.65 -10.97 -3.63
N ALA A 23 4.13 -11.19 -4.86
CA ALA A 23 4.29 -12.52 -5.45
C ALA A 23 5.46 -13.29 -4.82
N THR A 24 6.55 -12.61 -4.46
CA THR A 24 7.70 -13.22 -3.75
C THR A 24 8.22 -12.33 -2.62
N GLY A 25 8.89 -12.95 -1.65
CA GLY A 25 9.41 -12.29 -0.45
C GLY A 25 8.65 -12.71 0.82
N PRO A 26 8.95 -12.09 1.97
CA PRO A 26 8.50 -12.59 3.27
C PRO A 26 7.00 -12.39 3.52
N ARG A 27 6.33 -11.46 2.82
CA ARG A 27 4.92 -11.18 3.02
C ARG A 27 4.06 -11.80 1.91
N GLU A 28 2.89 -12.25 2.30
CA GLU A 28 1.74 -12.56 1.44
C GLU A 28 0.74 -11.41 1.51
N SER A 29 1.22 -10.20 1.25
CA SER A 29 0.44 -8.98 1.43
C SER A 29 -0.15 -8.44 0.13
N ALA A 30 -1.24 -7.72 0.25
CA ALA A 30 -1.79 -6.90 -0.83
C ALA A 30 -2.02 -5.47 -0.35
N ILE A 31 -1.45 -4.51 -1.07
CA ILE A 31 -1.72 -3.09 -0.90
C ILE A 31 -2.78 -2.69 -1.93
N VAL A 32 -3.78 -1.94 -1.49
CA VAL A 32 -4.87 -1.47 -2.35
C VAL A 32 -5.06 0.03 -2.21
N ASN A 33 -5.06 0.72 -3.36
CA ASN A 33 -5.43 2.13 -3.47
C ASN A 33 -6.71 2.19 -4.30
N GLU A 34 -7.81 2.63 -3.70
CA GLU A 34 -9.14 2.61 -4.29
C GLU A 34 -9.74 4.01 -4.31
N LEU A 35 -10.05 4.50 -5.50
CA LEU A 35 -10.80 5.73 -5.71
C LEU A 35 -12.29 5.46 -5.46
N PHE A 36 -12.92 6.34 -4.70
CA PHE A 36 -14.36 6.33 -4.47
C PHE A 36 -14.87 7.76 -4.32
N GLU A 37 -16.13 7.98 -4.66
CA GLU A 37 -16.82 9.24 -4.35
C GLU A 37 -17.47 9.12 -2.98
N ASP A 38 -17.32 10.16 -2.15
CA ASP A 38 -18.03 10.22 -0.87
C ASP A 38 -19.47 10.75 -1.04
N ALA A 39 -20.17 10.91 0.09
CA ALA A 39 -21.56 11.37 0.08
C ALA A 39 -21.73 12.81 -0.45
N ALA A 40 -20.66 13.60 -0.51
CA ALA A 40 -20.67 14.95 -1.10
C ALA A 40 -20.31 14.96 -2.59
N GLY A 41 -19.97 13.80 -3.17
CA GLY A 41 -19.50 13.67 -4.56
C GLY A 41 -18.02 14.02 -4.73
N GLU A 42 -17.27 14.16 -3.64
CA GLU A 42 -15.85 14.46 -3.70
C GLU A 42 -15.04 13.18 -3.93
N LEU A 43 -14.01 13.28 -4.78
CA LEU A 43 -13.13 12.15 -5.08
C LEU A 43 -12.20 11.88 -3.90
N GLN A 44 -12.39 10.74 -3.28
CA GLN A 44 -11.58 10.23 -2.19
C GLN A 44 -10.70 9.08 -2.65
N LEU A 45 -9.63 8.86 -1.90
CA LEU A 45 -8.72 7.76 -2.11
C LEU A 45 -8.57 6.97 -0.82
N ARG A 46 -9.10 5.75 -0.83
CA ARG A 46 -8.98 4.79 0.26
C ARG A 46 -7.70 3.98 0.07
N PHE A 47 -6.98 3.80 1.16
CA PHE A 47 -5.78 2.99 1.19
C PHE A 47 -5.89 1.96 2.29
N TYR A 48 -5.59 0.71 1.96
CA TYR A 48 -5.56 -0.38 2.91
C TYR A 48 -4.55 -1.43 2.48
N CYS A 49 -4.02 -2.13 3.47
CA CYS A 49 -3.08 -3.23 3.28
C CYS A 49 -3.61 -4.44 4.01
N TYR A 50 -3.58 -5.60 3.36
CA TYR A 50 -3.69 -6.88 4.03
C TYR A 50 -2.29 -7.40 4.28
N ILE A 51 -1.97 -7.71 5.53
CA ILE A 51 -0.69 -8.27 5.93
C ILE A 51 -0.88 -9.75 6.22
N GLY A 52 -0.05 -10.57 5.57
CA GLY A 52 0.17 -11.97 5.90
C GLY A 52 1.66 -12.27 5.76
N LEU A 53 2.17 -13.26 6.49
CA LEU A 53 3.58 -13.65 6.47
C LEU A 53 3.74 -15.10 6.02
N ARG A 54 4.60 -15.34 5.02
CA ARG A 54 4.86 -16.69 4.49
C ARG A 54 5.45 -17.57 5.58
N GLY A 55 4.84 -18.73 5.80
CA GLY A 55 5.31 -19.73 6.75
C GLY A 55 5.18 -19.32 8.22
N LYS A 56 4.34 -18.31 8.51
CA LYS A 56 3.99 -17.89 9.88
C LYS A 56 2.53 -18.19 10.17
N GLU A 57 2.21 -18.21 11.47
CA GLU A 57 0.83 -18.40 11.92
C GLU A 57 0.00 -17.15 11.59
N PRO A 58 -1.14 -17.30 10.91
CA PRO A 58 -2.05 -16.19 10.64
C PRO A 58 -2.52 -15.54 11.95
N GLY A 59 -2.41 -14.22 12.05
CA GLY A 59 -2.73 -13.44 13.24
C GLY A 59 -1.74 -13.62 14.40
N GLY A 60 -0.64 -14.35 14.19
CA GLY A 60 0.38 -14.60 15.20
C GLY A 60 1.18 -13.35 15.58
N PRO A 61 2.03 -13.44 16.61
CA PRO A 61 2.82 -12.31 17.12
C PRO A 61 3.69 -11.63 16.05
N GLU A 62 4.24 -12.40 15.11
CA GLU A 62 5.04 -11.84 14.01
C GLU A 62 4.23 -10.97 13.05
N GLU A 63 3.00 -11.39 12.71
CA GLU A 63 2.12 -10.59 11.85
C GLU A 63 1.66 -9.32 12.58
N GLN A 64 1.35 -9.43 13.88
CA GLN A 64 1.00 -8.28 14.71
C GLN A 64 2.14 -7.26 14.82
N ALA A 65 3.38 -7.73 14.94
CA ALA A 65 4.55 -6.86 14.96
C ALA A 65 4.76 -6.12 13.64
N GLU A 66 4.60 -6.80 12.50
CA GLU A 66 4.63 -6.15 11.18
C GLU A 66 3.48 -5.16 11.01
N GLN A 67 2.26 -5.51 11.45
CA GLN A 67 1.12 -4.59 11.44
C GLN A 67 1.41 -3.32 12.24
N ALA A 68 1.95 -3.44 13.45
CA ALA A 68 2.32 -2.29 14.28
C ALA A 68 3.38 -1.41 13.59
N GLN A 69 4.31 -2.00 12.85
CA GLN A 69 5.29 -1.25 12.06
C GLN A 69 4.63 -0.49 10.89
N PHE A 70 3.70 -1.12 10.17
CA PHE A 70 2.94 -0.47 9.09
C PHE A 70 2.04 0.66 9.60
N ASP A 71 1.50 0.53 10.81
CA ASP A 71 0.64 1.53 11.44
C ASP A 71 1.41 2.71 12.05
N SER A 72 2.74 2.61 12.15
CA SER A 72 3.59 3.69 12.67
C SER A 72 3.41 4.98 11.86
N ALA A 73 3.15 6.10 12.55
CA ALA A 73 2.90 7.38 11.90
C ALA A 73 4.09 7.90 11.06
N ASP A 74 5.32 7.68 11.54
CA ASP A 74 6.53 8.28 10.94
C ASP A 74 7.22 7.35 9.93
N LYS A 75 7.26 6.06 10.24
CA LYS A 75 8.01 5.05 9.45
C LYS A 75 7.12 4.00 8.81
N GLY A 76 5.83 4.02 9.13
CA GLY A 76 4.85 3.11 8.58
C GLY A 76 4.32 3.56 7.23
N TYR A 77 3.33 2.83 6.76
CA TYR A 77 2.83 2.94 5.40
C TYR A 77 2.16 4.28 5.11
N LYS A 78 1.56 4.91 6.14
CA LYS A 78 0.93 6.23 6.04
C LYS A 78 1.91 7.32 5.59
N SER A 79 3.18 7.30 6.05
CA SER A 79 4.14 8.34 5.66
C SER A 79 4.60 8.18 4.21
N ALA A 80 4.85 6.93 3.77
CA ALA A 80 5.14 6.61 2.37
C ALA A 80 4.01 7.04 1.43
N LEU A 81 2.77 6.84 1.88
CA LEU A 81 1.58 7.24 1.15
C LEU A 81 1.48 8.76 0.96
N LEU A 82 1.60 9.51 2.04
CA LEU A 82 1.53 10.97 2.01
C LEU A 82 2.65 11.55 1.13
N SER A 83 3.84 10.95 1.16
CA SER A 83 4.95 11.30 0.27
C SER A 83 4.61 11.06 -1.20
N THR A 84 4.02 9.91 -1.52
CA THR A 84 3.60 9.57 -2.89
C THR A 84 2.55 10.55 -3.41
N LEU A 85 1.52 10.84 -2.61
CA LEU A 85 0.48 11.81 -2.98
C LEU A 85 1.02 13.22 -3.17
N LYS A 86 1.91 13.66 -2.28
CA LYS A 86 2.58 14.96 -2.41
C LYS A 86 3.34 15.02 -3.73
N ARG A 87 4.14 14.00 -4.03
CA ARG A 87 4.93 13.96 -5.26
C ARG A 87 4.05 13.94 -6.52
N THR A 88 2.98 13.16 -6.53
CA THR A 88 2.03 13.13 -7.65
C THR A 88 1.39 14.51 -7.88
N ARG A 89 0.98 15.20 -6.82
CA ARG A 89 0.42 16.57 -6.92
C ARG A 89 1.43 17.59 -7.43
N GLU A 90 2.69 17.49 -7.01
CA GLU A 90 3.76 18.34 -7.52
C GLU A 90 4.01 18.11 -9.02
N LEU A 91 4.02 16.86 -9.47
CA LEU A 91 4.18 16.53 -10.90
C LEU A 91 2.99 17.03 -11.73
N LEU A 92 1.77 16.92 -11.20
CA LEU A 92 0.57 17.46 -11.84
C LEU A 92 0.67 18.99 -12.00
N ALA A 93 1.04 19.70 -10.93
CA ALA A 93 1.20 21.16 -10.96
C ALA A 93 2.30 21.62 -11.93
N GLN A 94 3.27 20.76 -12.23
CA GLN A 94 4.32 20.99 -13.21
C GLN A 94 3.95 20.58 -14.65
N GLY A 95 2.76 20.00 -14.88
CA GLY A 95 2.34 19.49 -16.18
C GLY A 95 3.14 18.27 -16.68
N LYS A 96 3.61 17.42 -15.75
CA LYS A 96 4.47 16.25 -16.04
C LYS A 96 3.78 14.89 -15.86
N LEU A 97 2.45 14.88 -15.78
CA LEU A 97 1.61 13.69 -15.70
C LEU A 97 0.71 13.59 -16.93
#